data_AF-A0A930ALR9-F1
#
_entry.id   AF-A0A930ALR9-F1
#
_cell.length_a   1.000
_cell.length_b   1.000
_cell.length_c   1.000
_cell.angle_alpha   90.00
_cell.angle_beta   90.00
_cell.angle_gamma   90.00
#
_symmetry.space_group_name_H-M   'P 1'
#
loop_
_entity.id
_entity.type
_entity.pdbx_description
1 polymer ?
#
loop_
_entity_poly.entity_id
_entity_poly.type
_entity_poly.pdbx_seq_one_letter_code
_entity_poly.pdbx_strand_id
1 'polypeptide(L)'
;FAFICVFLTWVLLYHTPLGLNIRSVGENSHAASSVGVSVIRVKYITMVIAGVLCGMGGAFMSMYYAMGWSLDMVAGRGFIALAAQAMGAGDPLGCMLAALIFGFAQAFGIKLSATGVDSNLVSPIPYLVTIVGLVVFALIAASRAKRARRENAEKVNA
;
A
#
# COMPACT_ATOMS: atom_id res chain seq x y z
N PHE A 1 -9.19 -8.79 10.82
CA PHE A 1 -9.93 -8.11 9.74
C PHE A 1 -9.03 -7.76 8.55
N ALA A 2 -7.91 -7.05 8.74
CA ALA A 2 -7.02 -6.63 7.65
C ALA A 2 -6.58 -7.76 6.69
N PHE A 3 -6.17 -8.93 7.21
CA PHE A 3 -5.78 -10.07 6.37
C PHE A 3 -6.92 -10.62 5.51
N ILE A 4 -8.17 -10.57 6.01
CA ILE A 4 -9.35 -10.99 5.26
C ILE A 4 -9.61 -10.02 4.11
N CYS A 5 -9.46 -8.71 4.34
CA CYS A 5 -9.56 -7.71 3.27
C CYS A 5 -8.52 -7.93 2.19
N VAL A 6 -7.26 -8.16 2.55
CA VAL A 6 -6.20 -8.44 1.56
C VAL A 6 -6.55 -9.68 0.74
N PHE A 7 -7.02 -10.75 1.39
CA PHE A 7 -7.46 -11.96 0.70
C PHE A 7 -8.63 -11.69 -0.25
N LEU A 8 -9.66 -10.95 0.20
CA LEU A 8 -10.78 -10.57 -0.66
C LEU A 8 -10.33 -9.73 -1.86
N THR A 9 -9.45 -8.75 -1.65
CA THR A 9 -8.92 -7.91 -2.72
C THR A 9 -8.07 -8.72 -3.70
N TRP A 10 -7.30 -9.70 -3.21
CA TRP A 10 -6.54 -10.61 -4.05
C TRP A 10 -7.45 -11.49 -4.90
N VAL A 11 -8.48 -12.11 -4.30
CA VAL A 11 -9.48 -12.89 -5.05
C VAL A 11 -10.21 -12.00 -6.06
N LEU A 12 -10.61 -10.78 -5.67
CA LEU A 12 -11.28 -9.85 -6.57
C LEU A 12 -10.40 -9.49 -7.77
N LEU A 13 -9.11 -9.20 -7.57
CA LEU A 13 -8.22 -8.78 -8.65
C LEU A 13 -7.76 -9.93 -9.56
N TYR A 14 -7.56 -11.14 -9.01
CA TYR A 14 -6.96 -12.25 -9.76
C TYR A 14 -7.94 -13.34 -10.19
N HIS A 15 -9.05 -13.51 -9.49
CA HIS A 15 -10.01 -14.60 -9.73
C HIS A 15 -11.37 -14.13 -10.25
N THR A 16 -11.61 -12.82 -10.42
CA THR A 16 -12.88 -12.31 -10.95
C THR A 16 -12.73 -11.60 -12.30
N PRO A 17 -13.77 -11.65 -13.18
CA PRO A 17 -13.75 -10.91 -14.45
C PRO A 17 -13.69 -9.39 -14.25
N LEU A 18 -14.20 -8.89 -13.11
CA LEU A 18 -14.06 -7.48 -12.74
C LEU A 18 -12.58 -7.11 -12.50
N GLY A 19 -11.81 -7.98 -11.84
CA GLY A 19 -10.38 -7.79 -11.63
C GLY A 19 -9.58 -7.67 -12.92
N LEU A 20 -9.90 -8.53 -13.90
CA LEU A 20 -9.29 -8.47 -15.23
C LEU A 20 -9.59 -7.12 -15.91
N ASN A 21 -10.85 -6.69 -15.88
CA ASN A 21 -11.26 -5.40 -16.45
C ASN A 21 -10.57 -4.21 -15.76
N ILE A 22 -10.41 -4.26 -14.44
CA ILE A 22 -9.72 -3.21 -13.67
C ILE A 22 -8.26 -3.09 -14.11
N ARG A 23 -7.55 -4.23 -14.24
CA ARG A 23 -6.14 -4.25 -14.67
C ARG A 23 -5.99 -3.79 -16.12
N SER A 24 -6.87 -4.24 -17.02
CA SER A 24 -6.87 -3.82 -18.43
C SER A 24 -7.11 -2.32 -18.60
N VAL A 25 -8.04 -1.75 -17.83
CA VAL A 25 -8.31 -0.30 -17.84
C VAL A 25 -7.14 0.49 -17.26
N GLY A 26 -6.45 -0.07 -16.27
CA GLY A 26 -5.24 0.51 -15.67
C GLY A 26 -4.05 0.57 -16.64
N GLU A 27 -3.85 -0.46 -17.46
CA GLU A 27 -2.80 -0.51 -18.49
C GLU A 27 -3.11 0.40 -19.68
N ASN A 28 -4.28 0.24 -20.30
CA ASN A 28 -4.68 1.08 -21.41
C ASN A 28 -6.21 1.21 -21.52
N SER A 29 -6.73 2.32 -21.00
CA SER A 29 -8.16 2.65 -21.06
C SER A 29 -8.74 2.75 -22.49
N HIS A 30 -7.94 3.12 -23.49
CA HIS A 30 -8.39 3.19 -24.87
C HIS A 30 -8.57 1.80 -25.46
N ALA A 31 -7.59 0.91 -25.26
CA ALA A 31 -7.65 -0.48 -25.70
C ALA A 31 -8.82 -1.24 -25.03
N ALA A 32 -9.05 -1.02 -23.74
CA ALA A 32 -10.18 -1.62 -23.03
C ALA A 32 -11.54 -1.15 -23.59
N SER A 33 -11.64 0.10 -24.03
CA SER A 33 -12.88 0.61 -24.65
C SER A 33 -13.15 -0.02 -26.01
N SER A 34 -12.10 -0.32 -26.79
CA SER A 34 -12.21 -0.94 -28.12
C SER A 34 -12.77 -2.36 -28.09
N VAL A 35 -12.54 -3.13 -27.00
CA VAL A 35 -13.15 -4.47 -26.80
C VAL A 35 -14.53 -4.42 -26.12
N GLY A 36 -15.12 -3.23 -25.97
CA GLY A 36 -16.48 -3.06 -25.44
C GLY A 36 -16.57 -2.97 -23.91
N VAL A 37 -15.45 -2.86 -23.19
CA VAL A 37 -15.46 -2.65 -21.74
C VAL A 37 -15.76 -1.18 -21.43
N SER A 38 -16.81 -0.95 -20.66
CA SER A 38 -17.17 0.40 -20.20
C SER A 38 -16.19 0.91 -19.14
N VAL A 39 -15.18 1.66 -19.57
CA VAL A 39 -14.15 2.28 -18.70
C VAL A 39 -14.78 3.08 -17.56
N ILE A 40 -15.84 3.85 -17.85
CA ILE A 40 -16.49 4.71 -16.85
C ILE A 40 -17.10 3.86 -15.73
N ARG A 41 -17.78 2.75 -16.06
CA ARG A 41 -18.37 1.84 -15.06
C ARG A 41 -17.29 1.19 -14.20
N VAL A 42 -16.20 0.72 -14.82
CA VAL A 42 -15.08 0.13 -14.08
C VAL A 42 -14.48 1.14 -13.10
N LYS A 43 -14.26 2.39 -13.52
CA LYS A 43 -13.75 3.47 -12.65
C LYS A 43 -14.66 3.74 -11.45
N TYR A 44 -15.98 3.85 -11.67
CA TYR A 44 -16.93 4.05 -10.57
C TYR A 44 -16.93 2.88 -9.58
N ILE A 45 -16.94 1.64 -10.08
CA ILE A 45 -16.87 0.44 -9.22
C ILE A 45 -15.59 0.45 -8.38
N THR A 46 -14.44 0.71 -8.99
CA THR A 46 -13.17 0.79 -8.25
C THR A 46 -13.15 1.90 -7.21
N MET A 47 -13.78 3.04 -7.50
CA MET A 47 -13.82 4.17 -6.56
C MET A 47 -14.72 3.89 -5.36
N VAL A 48 -15.85 3.20 -5.57
CA VAL A 48 -16.71 2.73 -4.48
C VAL A 48 -15.98 1.73 -3.59
N ILE A 49 -15.30 0.75 -4.19
CA ILE A 49 -14.53 -0.26 -3.44
C ILE A 49 -13.41 0.43 -2.62
N ALA A 50 -12.67 1.35 -3.23
CA ALA A 50 -11.63 2.12 -2.55
C ALA A 50 -12.21 2.96 -1.39
N GLY A 51 -13.37 3.61 -1.59
CA GLY A 51 -14.06 4.37 -0.57
C GLY A 51 -14.49 3.53 0.63
N VAL A 52 -15.06 2.34 0.39
CA VAL A 52 -15.42 1.40 1.46
C VAL A 52 -14.19 0.98 2.25
N LEU A 53 -13.11 0.56 1.58
CA LEU A 53 -11.86 0.14 2.25
C LEU A 53 -11.23 1.29 3.04
N CYS A 54 -11.22 2.51 2.50
CA CYS A 54 -10.74 3.71 3.19
C CYS A 54 -11.58 4.04 4.43
N GLY A 55 -12.91 3.95 4.31
CA GLY A 55 -13.84 4.16 5.42
C GLY A 55 -13.63 3.17 6.56
N MET A 56 -13.37 1.90 6.25
CA MET A 56 -13.05 0.89 7.26
C MET A 56 -11.72 1.19 7.98
N GLY A 57 -10.72 1.70 7.25
CA GLY A 57 -9.47 2.17 7.86
C GLY A 57 -9.67 3.37 8.80
N GLY A 58 -10.52 4.32 8.43
CA GLY A 58 -10.88 5.46 9.29
C GLY A 58 -11.67 5.05 10.54
N ALA A 59 -12.63 4.12 10.39
CA ALA A 59 -13.39 3.58 11.51
C ALA A 59 -12.48 2.87 12.53
N PHE A 60 -11.50 2.09 12.04
CA PHE A 60 -10.48 1.47 12.89
C PHE A 60 -9.69 2.49 13.72
N MET A 61 -9.29 3.62 13.11
CA MET A 61 -8.57 4.67 13.84
C MET A 61 -9.43 5.25 14.97
N SER A 62 -10.68 5.60 14.69
CA SER A 62 -11.58 6.23 15.67
C SER A 62 -11.93 5.30 16.82
N MET A 63 -12.25 4.03 16.51
CA MET A 63 -12.73 3.08 17.52
C MET A 63 -11.60 2.46 18.36
N TYR A 64 -10.49 2.08 17.73
CA TYR A 64 -9.44 1.32 18.40
C TYR A 64 -8.22 2.18 18.73
N TYR A 65 -7.77 3.02 17.79
CA TYR A 65 -6.48 3.70 17.93
C TYR A 65 -6.53 4.86 18.92
N ALA A 66 -7.54 5.72 18.83
CA ALA A 66 -7.72 6.85 19.74
C ALA A 66 -8.80 6.62 20.82
N MET A 67 -9.55 5.50 20.74
CA MET A 67 -10.74 5.22 21.57
C MET A 67 -11.67 6.45 21.69
N GLY A 68 -11.86 7.16 20.58
CA GLY A 68 -12.47 8.47 20.52
C GLY A 68 -12.02 9.24 19.27
N TRP A 69 -12.68 10.36 19.00
CA TRP A 69 -12.23 11.27 17.94
C TRP A 69 -11.24 12.28 18.50
N SER A 70 -10.06 12.36 17.89
CA SER A 70 -9.04 13.35 18.22
C SER A 70 -8.59 14.09 16.97
N LEU A 71 -8.32 15.39 17.11
CA LEU A 71 -7.74 16.19 16.05
C LEU A 71 -6.39 15.59 15.66
N ASP A 72 -6.10 15.53 14.36
CA ASP A 72 -4.88 14.93 13.81
C ASP A 72 -4.65 13.44 14.13
N MET A 73 -5.70 12.67 14.45
CA MET A 73 -5.58 11.22 14.68
C MET A 73 -4.92 10.47 13.51
N VAL A 74 -5.11 10.92 12.26
CA VAL A 74 -4.48 10.31 11.08
C VAL A 74 -2.97 10.54 11.06
N ALA A 75 -2.50 11.69 11.57
CA ALA A 75 -1.09 12.11 11.66
C ALA A 75 -0.22 11.61 10.49
N GLY A 76 -0.57 11.98 9.26
CA GLY A 76 0.24 11.66 8.07
C GLY A 76 0.33 10.17 7.67
N ARG A 77 -0.36 9.24 8.36
CA ARG A 77 -0.31 7.79 8.05
C ARG A 77 -0.79 7.43 6.65
N GLY A 78 -1.56 8.30 5.99
CA GLY A 78 -1.92 8.15 4.57
C GLY A 78 -0.71 8.11 3.63
N PHE A 79 0.36 8.86 3.92
CA PHE A 79 1.59 8.82 3.14
C PHE A 79 2.34 7.49 3.30
N ILE A 80 2.26 6.87 4.48
CA ILE A 80 2.81 5.54 4.72
C ILE A 80 2.07 4.49 3.89
N ALA A 81 0.74 4.64 3.74
CA ALA A 81 -0.04 3.76 2.87
C ALA A 81 0.35 3.90 1.39
N LEU A 82 0.57 5.13 0.90
CA LEU A 82 1.09 5.36 -0.46
C LEU A 82 2.48 4.76 -0.66
N ALA A 83 3.36 4.92 0.32
CA ALA A 83 4.68 4.27 0.31
C ALA A 83 4.54 2.74 0.25
N ALA A 84 3.74 2.14 1.13
CA ALA A 84 3.50 0.69 1.13
C ALA A 84 2.94 0.18 -0.20
N GLN A 85 2.04 0.94 -0.83
CA GLN A 85 1.50 0.63 -2.15
C GLN A 85 2.58 0.65 -3.24
N ALA A 86 3.44 1.68 -3.23
CA ALA A 86 4.57 1.77 -4.16
C ALA A 86 5.55 0.61 -3.96
N MET A 87 5.79 0.22 -2.71
CA MET A 87 6.65 -0.91 -2.37
C MET A 87 6.02 -2.26 -2.73
N GLY A 88 4.70 -2.37 -2.69
CA GLY A 88 4.00 -3.57 -3.13
C GLY A 88 3.89 -3.72 -4.65
N ALA A 89 4.34 -2.73 -5.45
CA ALA A 89 4.26 -2.73 -6.91
C ALA A 89 2.86 -3.00 -7.48
N GLY A 90 1.80 -2.66 -6.74
CA GLY A 90 0.41 -2.95 -7.14
C GLY A 90 -0.11 -4.32 -6.73
N ASP A 91 0.75 -5.22 -6.24
CA ASP A 91 0.34 -6.55 -5.77
C ASP A 91 -0.23 -6.51 -4.35
N PRO A 92 -1.44 -7.05 -4.10
CA PRO A 92 -2.07 -7.04 -2.77
C PRO A 92 -1.20 -7.69 -1.69
N LEU A 93 -0.51 -8.79 -2.03
CA LEU A 93 0.38 -9.49 -1.12
C LEU A 93 1.67 -8.71 -0.85
N GLY A 94 2.22 -8.04 -1.88
CA GLY A 94 3.37 -7.15 -1.73
C GLY A 94 3.06 -5.96 -0.82
N CYS A 95 1.90 -5.33 -1.04
CA CYS A 95 1.41 -4.22 -0.20
C CYS A 95 1.18 -4.67 1.25
N MET A 96 0.66 -5.88 1.47
CA MET A 96 0.47 -6.44 2.81
C MET A 96 1.80 -6.61 3.56
N LEU A 97 2.82 -7.20 2.91
CA LEU A 97 4.14 -7.38 3.53
C LEU A 97 4.78 -6.03 3.86
N ALA A 98 4.71 -5.07 2.95
CA ALA A 98 5.17 -3.71 3.18
C ALA A 98 4.46 -3.04 4.37
N ALA A 99 3.13 -3.13 4.42
CA ALA A 99 2.34 -2.58 5.52
C ALA A 99 2.64 -3.25 6.86
N LEU A 100 2.93 -4.56 6.88
CA LEU A 100 3.30 -5.28 8.10
C LEU A 100 4.64 -4.80 8.67
N ILE A 101 5.63 -4.56 7.79
CA ILE A 101 6.93 -3.99 8.17
C ILE A 101 6.75 -2.59 8.77
N PHE A 102 5.94 -1.73 8.13
CA PHE A 102 5.64 -0.40 8.68
C PHE A 102 4.87 -0.48 10.01
N GLY A 103 3.93 -1.42 10.16
CA GLY A 103 3.20 -1.62 11.40
C GLY A 103 4.11 -2.09 12.55
N PHE A 104 5.03 -3.01 12.27
CA PHE A 104 6.03 -3.48 13.23
C PHE A 104 6.95 -2.33 13.68
N ALA A 105 7.42 -1.53 12.73
CA ALA A 105 8.19 -0.31 12.99
C ALA A 105 7.45 0.68 13.90
N GLN A 106 6.17 0.94 13.65
CA GLN A 106 5.36 1.81 14.51
C GLN A 106 5.22 1.23 15.92
N ALA A 107 4.91 -0.06 16.05
CA ALA A 107 4.77 -0.72 17.35
C ALA A 107 6.06 -0.70 18.16
N PHE A 108 7.21 -0.88 17.51
CA PHE A 108 8.53 -0.78 18.12
C PHE A 108 8.81 0.64 18.64
N GLY A 109 8.47 1.68 17.86
CA GLY A 109 8.58 3.07 18.29
C GLY A 109 7.73 3.39 19.52
N ILE A 110 6.51 2.86 19.59
CA ILE A 110 5.59 3.02 20.74
C ILE A 110 6.14 2.34 22.00
N LYS A 111 6.71 1.14 21.87
CA LYS A 111 7.35 0.44 23.01
C LYS A 111 8.56 1.21 23.55
N LEU A 112 9.35 1.82 22.67
CA LEU A 112 10.52 2.61 23.06
C LEU A 112 10.14 3.93 23.74
N SER A 113 9.00 4.53 23.39
CA SER A 113 8.46 5.69 24.13
C SER A 113 8.01 5.30 25.53
N ALA A 114 7.41 4.12 25.68
CA ALA A 114 6.91 3.63 26.97
C ALA A 114 8.03 3.38 28.01
N THR A 115 9.28 3.25 27.59
CA THR A 115 10.46 3.11 28.47
C THR A 115 10.99 4.42 29.07
N GLY A 116 10.30 5.56 28.88
CA GLY A 116 10.61 6.83 29.57
C GLY A 116 11.46 7.82 28.77
N VAL A 117 11.57 7.64 27.46
CA VAL A 117 12.19 8.63 26.55
C VAL A 117 11.18 9.75 26.25
N ASP A 118 11.63 11.00 26.36
CA ASP A 118 10.81 12.21 26.23
C ASP A 118 9.95 12.22 24.95
N SER A 119 8.64 12.48 25.09
CA SER A 119 7.63 12.31 24.04
C SER A 119 7.91 13.11 22.75
N ASN A 120 8.64 14.23 22.86
CA ASN A 120 9.07 15.04 21.72
C ASN A 120 10.16 14.37 20.86
N LEU A 121 11.02 13.54 21.46
CA LEU A 121 12.04 12.77 20.73
C LEU A 121 11.49 11.48 20.13
N VAL A 122 10.33 11.02 20.61
CA VAL A 122 9.73 9.75 20.17
C VAL A 122 8.69 9.92 19.06
N SER A 123 8.01 11.07 19.01
CA SER A 123 7.07 11.43 17.92
C SER A 123 7.64 11.26 16.49
N PRO A 124 8.93 11.57 16.19
CA PRO A 124 9.51 11.34 14.86
C PRO A 124 9.99 9.91 14.59
N ILE A 125 10.04 9.01 15.57
CA ILE A 125 10.58 7.64 15.39
C ILE A 125 9.80 6.84 14.34
N PRO A 126 8.45 6.83 14.31
CA PRO A 126 7.69 6.18 13.24
C PRO A 126 8.06 6.71 11.85
N TYR A 127 8.37 8.00 11.74
CA TYR A 127 8.76 8.64 10.48
C TYR A 127 10.20 8.28 10.08
N LEU A 128 11.13 8.24 11.04
CA LEU A 128 12.50 7.78 10.79
C LEU A 128 12.53 6.32 10.33
N VAL A 129 11.72 5.45 10.94
CA VAL A 129 11.63 4.07 10.46
C VAL A 129 10.92 3.98 9.11
N THR A 130 9.97 4.88 8.80
CA THR A 130 9.46 4.94 7.42
C THR A 130 10.51 5.36 6.41
N ILE A 131 11.38 6.31 6.75
CA ILE A 131 12.50 6.73 5.89
C ILE A 131 13.47 5.57 5.71
N VAL A 132 13.87 4.90 6.79
CA VAL A 132 14.79 3.75 6.71
C VAL A 132 14.15 2.58 5.95
N GLY A 133 12.89 2.25 6.22
CA GLY A 133 12.15 1.20 5.53
C GLY A 133 11.98 1.49 4.04
N LEU A 134 11.64 2.72 3.69
CA LEU A 134 11.54 3.18 2.30
C LEU A 134 12.91 3.16 1.61
N VAL A 135 13.98 3.57 2.28
CA VAL A 135 15.35 3.54 1.73
C VAL A 135 15.79 2.11 1.50
N VAL A 136 15.63 1.20 2.47
CA VAL A 136 15.99 -0.21 2.32
C VAL A 136 15.17 -0.86 1.20
N PHE A 137 13.86 -0.61 1.18
CA PHE A 137 13.03 -1.11 0.10
C PHE A 137 13.42 -0.52 -1.25
N ALA A 138 13.68 0.79 -1.34
CA ALA A 138 14.11 1.45 -2.57
C ALA A 138 15.45 0.89 -3.06
N LEU A 139 16.39 0.57 -2.17
CA LEU A 139 17.65 -0.09 -2.52
C LEU A 139 17.41 -1.52 -3.04
N ILE A 140 16.50 -2.27 -2.44
CA ILE A 140 16.12 -3.63 -2.89
C ILE A 140 15.38 -3.57 -4.23
N ALA A 141 14.45 -2.63 -4.40
CA ALA A 141 13.71 -2.42 -5.65
C ALA A 141 14.63 -1.93 -6.77
N ALA A 142 15.53 -0.98 -6.49
CA ALA A 142 16.52 -0.49 -7.43
C ALA A 142 17.50 -1.60 -7.84
N SER A 143 17.94 -2.45 -6.89
CA SER A 143 18.82 -3.58 -7.22
C SER A 143 18.13 -4.64 -8.08
N ARG A 144 16.84 -4.96 -7.83
CA ARG A 144 16.03 -5.83 -8.69
C ARG A 144 15.83 -5.24 -10.09
N ALA A 145 15.53 -3.94 -10.19
CA ALA A 145 15.40 -3.26 -11.48
C ALA A 145 16.73 -3.22 -12.26
N LYS A 146 17.86 -3.05 -11.56
CA LYS A 146 19.20 -3.08 -12.17
C LYS A 146 19.57 -4.48 -12.68
N ARG A 147 19.17 -5.53 -11.94
CA ARG A 147 19.37 -6.94 -12.34
C ARG A 147 18.57 -7.29 -13.60
N ALA A 148 17.29 -6.92 -13.64
CA ALA A 148 16.42 -7.14 -14.80
C ALA A 148 16.90 -6.40 -16.07
N ARG A 149 17.44 -5.18 -15.92
CA ARG A 149 18.05 -4.43 -17.04
C ARG A 149 19.33 -5.09 -17.56
N ARG A 150 20.13 -5.68 -16.67
CA ARG A 150 21.38 -6.36 -17.03
C ARG A 150 21.12 -7.65 -17.81
N GLU A 151 20.13 -8.44 -17.39
CA GLU A 151 19.68 -9.65 -18.10
C GLU A 151 19.08 -9.34 -19.48
N ASN A 152 18.33 -8.25 -19.63
CA ASN A 152 17.81 -7.83 -20.93
C ASN A 152 18.91 -7.30 -21.87
N ALA A 153 19.95 -6.64 -21.34
CA ALA A 153 21.08 -6.18 -22.14
C ALA A 153 21.95 -7.34 -22.66
N GLU A 154 22.09 -8.42 -21.89
CA GLU A 154 22.78 -9.65 -22.33
C GLU A 154 21.99 -10.38 -23.43
N LYS A 155 20.65 -10.39 -23.37
CA LYS A 155 19.80 -11.00 -24.41
C LYS A 155 19.71 -10.23 -25.73
N VAL A 156 19.97 -8.91 -25.71
CA VAL A 156 19.98 -8.07 -26.93
C VAL A 156 21.33 -8.15 -27.66
N ASN A 157 22.40 -8.52 -26.95
CA ASN A 157 23.75 -8.65 -27.49
C ASN A 157 24.14 -10.09 -27.86
N ALA A 158 23.23 -11.05 -27.72
CA ALA A 158 23.38 -12.46 -28.12
C ALA A 158 22.49 -12.75 -29.33
#